data_AF-A0A7X7MUS3-F1
#
_entry.id   AF-A0A7X7MUS3-F1
#
_cell.length_a   1.000
_cell.length_b   1.000
_cell.length_c   1.000
_cell.angle_alpha   90.00
_cell.angle_beta   90.00
_cell.angle_gamma   90.00
#
_symmetry.space_group_name_H-M   'P 1'
#
loop_
_entity.id
_entity.type
_entity.pdbx_description
1 polymer ?
#
loop_
_entity_poly.entity_id
_entity_poly.type
_entity_poly.pdbx_seq_one_letter_code
_entity_poly.pdbx_strand_id
1 'polypeptide(L)'
;MRYAYDSDYLPLAQRVLGDMYDFAVNTLQYTLKEFHMMFLVCGMSQQFEIGNPTFIAGKNGCEIAKIVVYDCYGNVPEEEDEMYVDKSPE
;
A
#
# COMPACT_ATOMS: atom_id res chain seq x y z
N MET A 1 -20.38 -17.29 -4.08
CA MET A 1 -19.49 -16.21 -3.60
C MET A 1 -18.76 -15.68 -4.82
N ARG A 2 -18.94 -14.41 -5.19
CA ARG A 2 -18.27 -13.80 -6.34
C ARG A 2 -16.96 -13.23 -5.80
N TYR A 3 -15.83 -13.84 -6.13
CA TYR A 3 -14.54 -13.23 -5.86
C TYR A 3 -14.41 -11.99 -6.74
N ALA A 4 -13.95 -10.87 -6.16
CA ALA A 4 -13.84 -9.60 -6.87
C ALA A 4 -12.78 -9.62 -7.98
N TYR A 5 -11.88 -10.61 -7.94
CA TYR A 5 -10.86 -10.90 -8.94
C TYR A 5 -10.45 -12.38 -8.88
N ASP A 6 -9.71 -12.85 -9.90
CA ASP A 6 -9.18 -14.21 -9.94
C ASP A 6 -8.38 -14.50 -8.66
N SER A 7 -8.57 -15.68 -8.06
CA SER A 7 -7.86 -16.09 -6.85
C SER A 7 -6.35 -15.98 -6.98
N ASP A 8 -5.84 -16.03 -8.21
CA ASP A 8 -4.43 -15.87 -8.54
C ASP A 8 -3.86 -14.49 -8.15
N TYR A 9 -4.69 -13.45 -8.05
CA TYR A 9 -4.25 -12.11 -7.62
C TYR A 9 -4.28 -11.91 -6.11
N LEU A 10 -4.88 -12.82 -5.34
CA LEU A 10 -4.97 -12.68 -3.88
C LEU A 10 -3.59 -12.68 -3.19
N PRO A 11 -2.66 -13.59 -3.50
CA PRO A 11 -1.32 -13.57 -2.91
C PRO A 11 -0.57 -12.27 -3.24
N LEU A 12 -0.79 -11.75 -4.44
CA LEU A 12 -0.16 -10.53 -4.90
C LEU A 12 -0.73 -9.30 -4.19
N ALA A 13 -2.05 -9.21 -4.04
CA ALA A 13 -2.71 -8.16 -3.27
C ALA A 13 -2.25 -8.15 -1.80
N GLN A 14 -2.15 -9.32 -1.18
CA GLN A 14 -1.64 -9.46 0.20
C GLN A 14 -0.20 -8.96 0.32
N ARG A 15 0.66 -9.33 -0.64
CA ARG A 15 2.05 -8.88 -0.68
C ARG A 15 2.15 -7.37 -0.81
N VAL A 16 1.47 -6.78 -1.80
CA VAL A 16 1.51 -5.32 -2.03
C VAL A 16 0.96 -4.56 -0.81
N LEU A 17 -0.10 -5.04 -0.17
CA LEU A 17 -0.61 -4.45 1.06
C LEU A 17 0.40 -4.54 2.21
N GLY A 18 1.05 -5.69 2.38
CA GLY A 18 2.10 -5.88 3.39
C GLY A 18 3.24 -4.91 3.19
N ASP A 19 3.81 -4.87 1.98
CA ASP A 19 4.92 -3.99 1.61
C ASP A 19 4.53 -2.50 1.77
N MET A 20 3.29 -2.13 1.46
CA MET A 20 2.76 -0.78 1.65
C MET A 20 2.72 -0.36 3.12
N TYR A 21 2.17 -1.21 4.00
CA TYR A 21 2.10 -0.92 5.43
C TYR A 21 3.47 -0.93 6.10
N ASP A 22 4.35 -1.84 5.70
CA ASP A 22 5.74 -1.88 6.17
C ASP A 22 6.45 -0.57 5.84
N PHE A 23 6.40 -0.15 4.57
CA PHE A 23 7.01 1.11 4.14
C PHE A 23 6.43 2.32 4.88
N ALA A 24 5.10 2.37 5.02
CA ALA A 24 4.43 3.49 5.69
C ALA A 24 4.81 3.62 7.17
N VAL A 25 4.90 2.50 7.89
CA VAL A 25 5.19 2.50 9.32
C VAL A 25 6.69 2.62 9.58
N ASN A 26 7.48 1.78 8.92
CA ASN A 26 8.89 1.62 9.24
C ASN A 26 9.80 2.59 8.47
N THR A 27 9.36 3.13 7.33
CA THR A 27 10.14 4.12 6.58
C THR A 27 9.56 5.52 6.72
N LEU A 28 8.28 5.70 6.40
CA LEU A 28 7.63 7.02 6.44
C LEU A 28 7.22 7.49 7.85
N GLN A 29 7.43 6.65 8.88
CA GLN A 29 7.17 6.97 10.29
C GLN A 29 5.71 7.34 10.62
N TYR A 30 4.74 6.89 9.83
CA TYR A 30 3.32 7.02 10.20
C TYR A 30 2.94 5.96 11.23
N THR A 31 2.04 6.28 12.15
CA THR A 31 1.42 5.20 12.93
C THR A 31 0.54 4.34 12.01
N LEU A 32 0.44 3.04 12.31
CA LEU A 32 -0.43 2.12 11.55
C LEU A 32 -1.87 2.66 11.45
N LYS A 33 -2.38 3.24 12.54
CA LYS A 33 -3.74 3.78 12.60
C LYS A 33 -3.93 4.97 11.66
N GLU A 34 -3.01 5.93 11.69
CA GLU A 34 -3.07 7.12 10.83
C GLU A 34 -3.01 6.73 9.36
N PHE A 35 -2.04 5.89 9.00
CA PHE A 35 -1.88 5.46 7.62
C PHE A 35 -3.06 4.60 7.14
N HIS A 36 -3.61 3.74 8.00
CA HIS A 36 -4.81 2.97 7.67
C HIS A 36 -6.01 3.88 7.38
N MET A 37 -6.20 4.96 8.14
CA MET A 37 -7.26 5.94 7.85
C MET A 37 -7.04 6.61 6.49
N MET A 38 -5.81 7.01 6.17
CA MET A 38 -5.45 7.57 4.86
C MET A 38 -5.78 6.60 3.73
N PHE A 39 -5.41 5.32 3.89
CA PHE A 39 -5.69 4.26 2.91
C PHE A 39 -7.19 4.08 2.63
N LEU A 40 -8.04 4.23 3.65
CA LEU A 40 -9.50 4.14 3.49
C LEU A 40 -10.10 5.36 2.78
N VAL A 41 -9.58 6.57 3.03
CA VAL A 41 -10.17 7.81 2.49
C VAL A 41 -9.66 8.17 1.09
N CYS A 42 -8.43 7.78 0.73
CA CYS A 42 -7.85 8.09 -0.58
C CYS A 42 -8.42 7.28 -1.76
N GLY A 43 -9.31 6.33 -1.51
CA GLY A 43 -9.90 5.51 -2.58
C GLY A 43 -9.10 4.23 -2.93
N MET A 44 -7.90 4.05 -2.36
CA MET A 44 -7.07 2.88 -2.63
C MET A 44 -7.68 1.58 -2.10
N SER A 45 -8.35 1.62 -0.95
CA SER A 45 -9.05 0.43 -0.43
C SER A 45 -10.06 -0.16 -1.43
N GLN A 46 -10.78 0.69 -2.16
CA GLN A 46 -11.75 0.29 -3.18
C GLN A 46 -11.05 -0.30 -4.41
N GLN A 47 -9.86 0.19 -4.78
CA GLN A 47 -9.06 -0.39 -5.87
C GLN A 47 -8.60 -1.82 -5.55
N PHE A 48 -8.18 -2.05 -4.30
CA PHE A 48 -7.84 -3.39 -3.81
C PHE A 48 -9.07 -4.29 -3.70
N GLU A 49 -10.22 -3.75 -3.29
CA GLU A 49 -11.48 -4.48 -3.21
C GLU A 49 -11.89 -5.03 -4.58
N ILE A 50 -11.84 -4.21 -5.65
CA ILE A 50 -12.26 -4.62 -7.00
C ILE A 50 -11.17 -5.35 -7.81
N GLY A 51 -9.98 -5.53 -7.25
CA GLY A 51 -8.95 -6.28 -7.95
C GLY A 51 -8.22 -5.51 -9.05
N ASN A 52 -8.13 -4.19 -8.97
CA ASN A 52 -7.59 -3.41 -10.09
C ASN A 52 -6.13 -3.81 -10.41
N PRO A 53 -5.85 -4.39 -11.59
CA PRO A 53 -4.52 -4.96 -11.90
C PRO A 53 -3.43 -3.90 -11.96
N THR A 54 -3.76 -2.62 -12.23
CA THR A 54 -2.78 -1.52 -12.17
C THR A 54 -2.16 -1.41 -10.79
N PHE A 55 -2.95 -1.56 -9.73
CA PHE A 55 -2.49 -1.38 -8.35
C PHE A 55 -2.06 -2.68 -7.68
N ILE A 56 -2.69 -3.80 -8.07
CA ILE A 56 -2.35 -5.11 -7.50
C ILE A 56 -1.12 -5.71 -8.17
N ALA A 57 -0.97 -5.58 -9.50
CA ALA A 57 0.13 -6.21 -10.23
C ALA A 57 1.10 -5.23 -10.90
N GLY A 58 0.66 -4.00 -11.15
CA GLY A 58 1.45 -2.99 -11.85
C GLY A 58 2.29 -2.08 -10.96
N LYS A 59 2.14 -2.16 -9.63
CA LYS A 59 2.81 -1.29 -8.66
C LYS A 59 3.33 -2.06 -7.47
N ASN A 60 4.45 -1.60 -6.91
CA ASN A 60 4.98 -2.11 -5.65
C ASN A 60 4.30 -1.42 -4.44
N GLY A 61 4.50 -1.95 -3.23
CA GLY A 61 3.90 -1.40 -2.02
C GLY A 61 4.31 0.04 -1.68
N CYS A 62 5.58 0.41 -1.93
CA CYS A 62 6.11 1.76 -1.71
C CYS A 62 5.42 2.79 -2.62
N GLU A 63 5.22 2.46 -3.89
CA GLU A 63 4.49 3.29 -4.85
C GLU A 63 3.05 3.53 -4.38
N ILE A 64 2.38 2.48 -3.90
CA ILE A 64 1.02 2.63 -3.35
C ILE A 64 1.04 3.55 -2.13
N ALA A 65 2.00 3.39 -1.22
CA ALA A 65 2.09 4.24 -0.05
C ALA A 65 2.29 5.72 -0.41
N LYS A 66 3.14 6.00 -1.41
CA LYS A 66 3.35 7.35 -1.92
C LYS A 66 2.08 7.94 -2.54
N ILE A 67 1.28 7.14 -3.25
CA ILE A 67 -0.03 7.56 -3.77
C ILE A 67 -1.00 7.91 -2.63
N VAL A 68 -1.09 7.06 -1.60
CA VAL A 68 -1.96 7.30 -0.44
C VAL A 68 -1.60 8.61 0.26
N VAL A 69 -0.31 8.88 0.44
CA VAL A 69 0.18 10.14 1.04
C VAL A 69 -0.12 11.33 0.13
N TYR A 70 0.15 11.21 -1.17
CA TYR A 70 -0.10 12.26 -2.15
C TYR A 70 -1.58 12.65 -2.20
N ASP A 71 -2.49 11.68 -2.24
CA ASP A 71 -3.92 11.96 -2.30
C ASP A 71 -4.46 12.63 -1.03
N CYS A 72 -3.82 12.40 0.12
CA CYS A 72 -4.24 13.00 1.39
C CYS A 72 -3.60 14.38 1.66
N TYR A 73 -2.32 14.57 1.31
CA TYR A 73 -1.55 15.76 1.70
C TYR A 73 -1.03 16.60 0.51
N GLY A 74 -1.09 16.08 -0.72
CA GLY A 74 -0.65 16.78 -1.93
C GLY A 74 0.87 16.79 -2.16
N ASN A 75 1.64 16.14 -1.29
CA ASN A 75 3.09 16.01 -1.43
C ASN A 75 3.51 14.53 -1.56
N VAL A 76 4.55 14.30 -2.36
CA VAL A 76 5.12 12.96 -2.55
C VAL A 76 6.28 12.78 -1.56
N PRO A 77 6.30 11.71 -0.75
CA PRO A 77 7.46 11.37 0.07
C PRO A 77 8.74 11.22 -0.75
N GLU A 78 9.84 11.79 -0.27
CA GLU A 78 11.16 11.73 -0.94
C GLU A 78 11.95 10.45 -0.61
N GLU A 79 11.56 9.72 0.44
CA GLU A 79 12.20 8.47 0.87
C GLU A 79 12.31 7.47 -0.28
N GLU A 80 13.47 6.82 -0.40
CA GLU A 80 13.71 5.82 -1.44
C GLU A 80 12.86 4.55 -1.24
N ASP A 81 12.55 3.87 -2.34
CA ASP A 81 11.78 2.62 -2.34
C ASP A 81 12.66 1.45 -1.84
N GLU A 82 12.94 1.43 -0.54
CA GLU A 82 13.73 0.40 0.10
C GLU A 82 12.84 -0.77 0.58
N MET A 83 12.66 -1.78 -0.29
CA MET A 83 11.80 -2.94 -0.04
C MET A 83 12.51 -4.17 0.60
N TYR A 84 13.85 -4.23 0.58
CA TYR A 84 14.61 -5.45 0.93
C TYR A 84 15.38 -5.37 2.25
N VAL A 85 15.18 -4.31 3.02
CA VAL A 85 15.85 -4.11 4.32
C VAL A 85 14.84 -4.46 5.41
N ASP A 86 15.24 -5.30 6.38
CA ASP A 86 14.42 -5.51 7.57
C ASP A 86 14.50 -4.26 8.45
N LYS A 87 13.35 -3.59 8.61
CA LYS A 87 13.20 -2.32 9.34
C LYS A 87 12.43 -2.50 10.66
N SER A 88 12.08 -3.73 11.01
CA SER A 88 11.37 -4.03 12.24
C SER A 88 12.26 -3.69 13.46
N PRO A 89 11.72 -3.06 14.52
CA PRO A 89 12.47 -2.90 15.76
C PRO A 89 12.91 -4.27 16.32
N GLU A 90 14.15 -4.36 16.83
CA GLU A 90 14.66 -5.53 17.57
C GLU A 90 13.89 -5.79 18.88
#